data_AF-S4MTV9-F1
#
_entry.id   AF-S4MTV9-F1
#
_cell.length_a   1.000
_cell.length_b   1.000
_cell.length_c   1.000
_cell.angle_alpha   90.00
_cell.angle_beta   90.00
_cell.angle_gamma   90.00
#
_symmetry.space_group_name_H-M   'P 1'
#
loop_
_entity.id
_entity.type
_entity.pdbx_description
1 polymer ?
#
loop_
_entity_poly.entity_id
_entity_poly.type
_entity_poly.pdbx_seq_one_letter_code
_entity_poly.pdbx_strand_id
1 'polypeptide(L)'
;MYAAGFEARSFRLRRVTVPVLPSGMRPLRVLQVSDIHMVSGQRKKQRWLRSLAGLRPDFVINTGDNLSDAEGIPEVLDALGPLMEFPGAYVFGSNDYYGPRFRNPARYLWERRRAATA
;
A
#
# COMPACT_ATOMS: atom_id res chain seq x y z
N MET A 1 14.52 9.67 -14.54
CA MET A 1 13.06 9.94 -14.61
C MET A 1 12.21 8.80 -15.18
N TYR A 2 12.79 7.72 -15.74
CA TYR A 2 12.01 6.56 -16.21
C TYR A 2 11.47 5.63 -15.10
N ALA A 3 12.18 5.49 -13.98
CA ALA A 3 11.77 4.62 -12.86
C ALA A 3 10.55 5.14 -12.09
N ALA A 4 10.45 6.46 -11.87
CA ALA A 4 9.44 7.06 -11.00
C ALA A 4 7.98 6.92 -11.52
N GLY A 5 7.77 6.77 -12.83
CA GLY A 5 6.43 6.64 -13.42
C GLY A 5 5.94 5.21 -13.66
N PHE A 6 6.87 4.26 -13.85
CA PHE A 6 6.54 2.88 -14.22
C PHE A 6 6.31 1.98 -12.99
N GLU A 7 7.13 2.14 -11.95
CA GLU A 7 6.95 1.43 -10.67
C GLU A 7 5.64 1.82 -9.99
N ALA A 8 5.27 3.11 -10.01
CA ALA A 8 4.06 3.66 -9.37
C ALA A 8 2.73 3.07 -9.90
N ARG A 9 2.74 2.35 -11.03
CA ARG A 9 1.56 1.73 -11.65
C ARG A 9 1.67 0.20 -11.79
N SER A 10 2.76 -0.37 -11.28
CA SER A 10 3.03 -1.80 -11.30
C SER A 10 2.47 -2.45 -10.03
N PHE A 11 1.15 -2.41 -9.86
CA PHE A 11 0.50 -3.11 -8.74
C PHE A 11 0.77 -4.61 -8.88
N ARG A 12 1.29 -5.25 -7.82
CA ARG A 12 1.67 -6.66 -7.84
C ARG A 12 0.87 -7.45 -6.82
N LEU A 13 0.50 -8.66 -7.21
CA LEU A 13 -0.01 -9.68 -6.32
C LEU A 13 1.03 -10.79 -6.25
N ARG A 14 1.69 -10.94 -5.11
CA ARG A 14 2.58 -12.06 -4.83
C ARG A 14 1.79 -13.13 -4.07
N ARG A 15 1.98 -14.39 -4.46
CA ARG A 15 1.40 -15.54 -3.76
C ARG A 15 2.53 -16.36 -3.16
N VAL A 16 2.37 -16.73 -1.89
CA VAL A 16 3.29 -17.59 -1.17
C VAL A 16 2.45 -18.59 -0.41
N THR A 17 2.85 -19.85 -0.43
CA THR A 17 2.22 -20.92 0.35
C THR A 17 3.17 -21.30 1.47
N VAL A 18 2.66 -21.30 2.71
CA VAL A 18 3.46 -21.58 3.91
C VAL A 18 2.83 -22.77 4.63
N PRO A 19 3.53 -23.92 4.80
CA PRO A 19 2.96 -25.14 5.36
C PRO A 19 3.02 -25.13 6.91
N VAL A 20 2.31 -24.18 7.52
CA VAL A 20 2.31 -23.98 8.99
C VAL A 20 1.05 -24.49 9.68
N LEU A 21 0.04 -24.93 8.92
CA LEU A 21 -1.20 -25.45 9.48
C LEU A 21 -1.04 -26.92 9.91
N PRO A 22 -1.68 -27.35 11.02
CA PRO A 22 -1.85 -28.74 11.37
C PRO A 22 -2.38 -29.62 10.22
N SER A 23 -2.01 -30.89 10.23
CA SER A 23 -2.48 -31.86 9.24
C SER A 23 -4.01 -32.00 9.25
N GLY A 24 -4.62 -32.17 8.08
CA GLY A 24 -6.07 -32.29 7.91
C GLY A 24 -6.84 -30.95 7.94
N MET A 25 -6.18 -29.83 8.24
CA MET A 25 -6.82 -28.52 8.14
C MET A 25 -6.97 -28.07 6.69
N ARG A 26 -8.11 -27.43 6.38
CA ARG A 26 -8.28 -26.74 5.10
C ARG A 26 -7.29 -25.58 4.98
N PRO A 27 -6.76 -25.27 3.79
CA PRO A 27 -5.93 -24.09 3.58
C PRO A 27 -6.67 -22.80 3.97
N LEU A 28 -5.92 -21.85 4.54
CA LEU A 28 -6.39 -20.49 4.80
C LEU A 28 -5.72 -19.52 3.83
N ARG A 29 -6.49 -18.56 3.31
CA ARG A 29 -6.01 -17.50 2.44
C ARG A 29 -6.00 -16.17 3.18
N VAL A 30 -4.81 -15.67 3.47
CA VAL A 30 -4.62 -14.32 4.03
C VAL A 30 -4.22 -13.36 2.93
N LEU A 31 -4.95 -12.25 2.78
CA LEU A 31 -4.57 -11.15 1.91
C LEU A 31 -3.92 -10.04 2.74
N GLN A 32 -2.65 -9.75 2.47
CA GLN A 32 -1.98 -8.57 3.01
C GLN A 32 -1.98 -7.46 1.94
N VAL A 33 -2.38 -6.25 2.33
CA VAL A 33 -2.23 -5.02 1.53
C VAL A 33 -1.36 -4.03 2.31
N SER A 34 -0.53 -3.28 1.58
CA SER A 34 0.37 -2.27 2.15
C SER A 34 0.69 -1.21 1.10
N ASP A 35 1.25 -0.09 1.54
CA ASP A 35 1.90 0.91 0.67
C ASP A 35 0.99 1.35 -0.48
N ILE A 36 -0.29 1.57 -0.18
CA ILE A 36 -1.26 1.95 -1.21
C ILE A 36 -0.90 3.35 -1.73
N HIS A 37 -0.46 4.26 -0.86
CA HIS A 37 -0.03 5.62 -1.22
C HIS A 37 -0.99 6.26 -2.22
N MET A 38 -2.28 6.31 -1.85
CA MET A 38 -3.34 6.81 -2.72
C MET A 38 -3.21 8.33 -2.86
N VAL A 39 -3.33 8.78 -4.10
CA VAL A 39 -3.50 10.19 -4.46
C VAL A 39 -4.82 10.30 -5.22
N SER A 40 -5.54 11.39 -5.02
CA SER A 40 -6.84 11.64 -5.66
C SER A 40 -6.78 11.46 -7.19
N GLY A 41 -7.81 10.84 -7.76
CA GLY A 41 -7.95 10.55 -9.18
C GLY A 41 -7.34 9.23 -9.67
N GLN A 42 -6.77 8.40 -8.77
CA GLN A 42 -6.08 7.14 -9.17
C GLN A 42 -7.04 5.95 -9.42
N ARG A 43 -8.02 6.14 -10.31
CA ARG A 43 -9.11 5.18 -10.60
C ARG A 43 -8.64 3.78 -10.99
N LYS A 44 -7.48 3.62 -11.65
CA LYS A 44 -6.91 2.30 -11.99
C LYS A 44 -6.45 1.54 -10.74
N LYS A 45 -5.81 2.24 -9.78
CA LYS A 45 -5.38 1.68 -8.49
C LYS A 45 -6.60 1.25 -7.67
N GLN A 46 -7.62 2.11 -7.60
CA GLN A 46 -8.88 1.79 -6.93
C GLN A 46 -9.53 0.52 -7.50
N ARG A 47 -9.70 0.42 -8.82
CA ARG A 47 -10.27 -0.78 -9.47
C ARG A 47 -9.44 -2.03 -9.21
N TRP A 48 -8.11 -1.91 -9.22
CA TRP A 48 -7.22 -3.03 -8.94
C TRP A 48 -7.38 -3.51 -7.49
N LEU A 49 -7.37 -2.61 -6.51
CA LEU A 49 -7.60 -2.95 -5.10
C LEU A 49 -8.96 -3.64 -4.89
N ARG A 50 -10.04 -3.09 -5.45
CA ARG A 50 -11.37 -3.69 -5.39
C ARG A 50 -11.39 -5.11 -5.97
N SER A 51 -10.65 -5.35 -7.05
CA SER A 51 -10.59 -6.67 -7.69
C SER A 51 -9.96 -7.75 -6.79
N LEU A 52 -9.16 -7.37 -5.79
CA LEU A 52 -8.54 -8.32 -4.86
C LEU A 52 -9.57 -9.04 -3.99
N ALA A 53 -10.78 -8.49 -3.80
CA ALA A 53 -11.87 -9.19 -3.12
C ALA A 53 -12.27 -10.48 -3.86
N GLY A 54 -12.09 -10.52 -5.19
CA GLY A 54 -12.29 -11.71 -6.01
C GLY A 54 -11.34 -12.87 -5.67
N LEU A 55 -10.25 -12.61 -4.93
CA LEU A 55 -9.42 -13.66 -4.36
C LEU A 55 -10.12 -14.43 -3.25
N ARG A 56 -11.26 -13.95 -2.73
CA ARG A 56 -12.02 -14.57 -1.62
C ARG A 56 -11.09 -14.96 -0.47
N PRO A 57 -10.38 -13.99 0.16
CA PRO A 57 -9.56 -14.27 1.33
C PRO A 57 -10.43 -14.73 2.50
N ASP A 58 -9.85 -15.51 3.40
CA ASP A 58 -10.46 -15.81 4.70
C ASP A 58 -10.18 -14.67 5.71
N PHE A 59 -9.08 -13.93 5.52
CA PHE A 59 -8.68 -12.82 6.39
C PHE A 59 -7.91 -11.74 5.62
N VAL A 60 -8.12 -10.46 5.94
CA VAL A 60 -7.43 -9.32 5.33
C VAL A 60 -6.57 -8.56 6.36
N ILE A 61 -5.32 -8.29 6.04
CA ILE A 61 -4.41 -7.49 6.86
C ILE A 61 -3.98 -6.26 6.08
N ASN A 62 -4.25 -5.06 6.60
CA ASN A 62 -3.73 -3.81 6.06
C ASN A 62 -2.57 -3.31 6.93
N THR A 63 -1.36 -3.25 6.38
CA THR A 63 -0.16 -2.82 7.12
C THR A 63 0.20 -1.34 6.92
N GLY A 64 -0.74 -0.52 6.44
CA GLY A 64 -0.63 0.94 6.47
C GLY A 64 0.00 1.56 5.23
N ASP A 65 0.30 2.85 5.36
CA ASP A 65 0.77 3.75 4.31
C ASP A 65 -0.23 3.83 3.15
N ASN A 66 -1.49 4.07 3.50
CA ASN A 66 -2.59 4.06 2.54
C ASN A 66 -2.72 5.37 1.77
N LEU A 67 -2.31 6.49 2.36
CA LEU A 67 -2.55 7.84 1.85
C LEU A 67 -1.24 8.52 1.42
N SER A 68 -1.31 9.36 0.41
CA SER A 68 -0.29 10.35 0.07
C SER A 68 -0.90 11.74 -0.19
N ASP A 69 -2.19 11.88 0.07
CA ASP A 69 -3.00 13.07 -0.13
C ASP A 69 -4.21 12.96 0.82
N ALA A 70 -4.51 14.03 1.57
CA ALA A 70 -5.64 14.06 2.49
C ALA A 70 -6.98 13.97 1.74
N GLU A 71 -7.07 14.51 0.52
CA GLU A 71 -8.26 14.40 -0.32
C GLU A 71 -8.47 12.98 -0.85
N GLY A 72 -7.47 12.10 -0.74
CA GLY A 72 -7.51 10.71 -1.16
C GLY A 72 -8.27 9.76 -0.20
N ILE A 73 -8.69 10.23 0.98
CA ILE A 73 -9.36 9.40 1.99
C ILE A 73 -10.62 8.71 1.43
N PRO A 74 -11.59 9.43 0.81
CA PRO A 74 -12.78 8.78 0.26
C PRO A 74 -12.42 7.72 -0.79
N GLU A 75 -11.42 7.99 -1.63
CA GLU A 75 -10.98 7.05 -2.67
C GLU A 75 -10.33 5.78 -2.11
N VAL A 76 -9.57 5.90 -1.02
CA VAL A 76 -9.02 4.74 -0.30
C VAL A 76 -10.13 3.90 0.30
N LEU A 77 -11.09 4.53 0.99
CA LEU A 77 -12.20 3.82 1.62
C LEU A 77 -13.06 3.11 0.56
N ASP A 78 -13.38 3.78 -0.55
CA ASP A 78 -14.11 3.18 -1.67
C ASP A 78 -13.32 2.03 -2.33
N ALA A 79 -12.01 2.16 -2.45
CA ALA A 79 -11.17 1.11 -3.01
C ALA A 79 -11.07 -0.13 -2.11
N LEU A 80 -11.00 0.09 -0.79
CA LEU A 80 -10.88 -0.96 0.22
C LEU A 80 -12.23 -1.54 0.65
N GLY A 81 -13.35 -0.88 0.39
CA GLY A 81 -14.69 -1.29 0.83
C GLY A 81 -14.98 -2.79 0.62
N PRO A 82 -14.80 -3.37 -0.58
CA PRO A 82 -14.99 -4.80 -0.81
C PRO A 82 -14.08 -5.71 0.03
N LEU A 83 -12.91 -5.23 0.44
CA LEU A 83 -11.99 -5.98 1.31
C LEU A 83 -12.40 -5.91 2.79
N MET A 84 -13.17 -4.90 3.19
CA MET A 84 -13.70 -4.77 4.56
C MET A 84 -14.87 -5.71 4.84
N GLU A 85 -15.40 -6.38 3.81
CA GLU A 85 -16.42 -7.45 3.97
C GLU A 85 -15.83 -8.74 4.59
N PHE A 86 -14.50 -8.87 4.59
CA PHE A 86 -13.80 -10.00 5.19
C PHE A 86 -13.30 -9.66 6.60
N PRO A 87 -13.22 -10.63 7.52
CA PRO A 87 -12.54 -10.43 8.80
C PRO A 87 -11.12 -9.93 8.58
N GLY A 88 -10.66 -9.02 9.43
CA GLY A 88 -9.35 -8.42 9.23
C GLY A 88 -8.80 -7.62 10.39
N ALA A 89 -7.58 -7.15 10.19
CA ALA A 89 -6.88 -6.25 11.09
C ALA A 89 -6.14 -5.18 10.28
N TYR A 90 -5.90 -4.04 10.92
CA TYR A 90 -5.12 -2.96 10.33
C TYR A 90 -4.16 -2.35 11.34
N VAL A 91 -3.07 -1.80 10.82
CA VAL A 91 -2.18 -0.88 11.53
C VAL A 91 -1.94 0.31 10.63
N PHE A 92 -1.81 1.49 11.23
CA PHE A 92 -1.49 2.70 10.48
C PHE A 92 0.02 2.80 10.22
N GLY A 93 0.36 3.20 9.00
CA GLY A 93 1.70 3.59 8.60
C GLY A 93 1.93 5.07 8.81
N SER A 94 3.15 5.52 8.54
CA SER A 94 3.54 6.91 8.74
C SER A 94 2.71 7.90 7.92
N ASN A 95 2.35 7.55 6.68
CA ASN A 95 1.59 8.43 5.79
C ASN A 95 0.08 8.42 6.07
N ASP A 96 -0.39 7.49 6.92
CA ASP A 96 -1.77 7.54 7.43
C ASP A 96 -1.92 8.59 8.55
N TYR A 97 -0.82 8.91 9.25
CA TYR A 97 -0.79 9.95 10.29
C TYR A 97 -0.32 11.31 9.79
N TYR A 98 0.63 11.34 8.86
CA TYR A 98 1.30 12.56 8.44
C TYR A 98 1.12 12.80 6.94
N GLY A 99 0.56 13.95 6.58
CA GLY A 99 0.48 14.39 5.19
C GLY A 99 1.86 14.68 4.59
N PRO A 100 1.99 14.59 3.25
CA PRO A 100 3.26 14.85 2.56
C PRO A 100 3.72 16.28 2.82
N ARG A 101 5.00 16.45 3.17
CA ARG A 101 5.64 17.75 3.27
C ARG A 101 6.54 17.94 2.06
N PHE A 102 6.39 19.07 1.36
CA PHE A 102 7.29 19.44 0.27
C PHE A 102 8.71 19.57 0.83
N ARG A 103 9.63 18.74 0.34
CA ARG A 103 11.06 18.85 0.65
C ARG A 103 11.76 19.44 -0.55
N ASN A 104 12.53 20.51 -0.33
CA ASN A 104 13.34 21.12 -1.38
C ASN A 104 14.44 20.13 -1.84
N PRO A 105 14.41 19.63 -3.09
CA PRO A 105 15.40 18.68 -3.59
C PRO A 105 16.83 19.23 -3.61
N ALA A 106 17.01 20.55 -3.69
CA ALA A 106 18.33 21.20 -3.65
C ALA A 106 19.09 20.92 -2.35
N ARG A 107 18.38 20.52 -1.28
CA ARG A 107 18.99 20.15 -0.01
C ARG A 107 19.90 18.93 -0.14
N TYR A 108 19.56 17.96 -0.99
CA TYR A 108 20.41 16.79 -1.27
C TYR A 108 21.74 17.18 -1.94
N LEU A 109 21.74 18.23 -2.75
CA LEU A 109 22.95 18.73 -3.43
C LEU A 109 23.90 19.43 -2.45
N TRP A 110 23.37 20.10 -1.42
CA TRP A 110 24.18 20.77 -0.40
C TRP A 110 24.66 19.83 0.71
N GLU A 111 23.86 18.85 1.12
CA GLU A 111 24.28 17.84 2.10
C GLU A 111 25.45 16.99 1.57
N ARG A 112 25.46 16.66 0.27
CA ARG A 112 26.59 15.97 -0.39
C ARG A 112 27.89 16.79 -0.40
N ARG A 113 27.78 18.13 -0.45
CA ARG A 113 28.96 19.01 -0.40
C ARG A 113 29.58 19.08 0.99
N ARG A 114 28.79 18.97 2.06
CA ARG A 114 29.33 18.92 3.44
C ARG A 114 30.06 17.61 3.75
N ALA A 115 29.60 16.49 3.21
CA ALA A 115 30.27 15.20 3.38
C ALA A 115 31.58 15.06 2.57
N ALA A 116 31.79 15.91 1.54
CA ALA A 116 33.00 15.90 0.72
C ALA A 116 34.09 16.89 1.22
N THR A 117 33.81 17.66 2.27
CA THR A 117 34.72 18.66 2.84
C THR A 117 35.01 18.42 4.32
N ALA A 118 34.82 17.18 4.79
CA ALA A 118 35.15 16.74 6.15
C ALA A 118 36.21 15.63 6.11
#